data_AF-A0A452YSU7-F1
#
_entry.id   AF-A0A452YSU7-F1
#
_cell.length_a   1.000
_cell.length_b   1.000
_cell.length_c   1.000
_cell.angle_alpha   90.00
_cell.angle_beta   90.00
_cell.angle_gamma   90.00
#
_symmetry.space_group_name_H-M   'P 1'
#
loop_
_entity.id
_entity.type
_entity.pdbx_description
1 polymer ?
#
loop_
_entity_poly.entity_id
_entity_poly.type
_entity_poly.pdbx_seq_one_letter_code
_entity_poly.pdbx_strand_id
1 'polypeptide(L)'
;MVGIHTGLPLPSLGEMAAQLLVYFLVEDYLNYWIHRLLHGEWGYEKIHRIHHEYTAPIGFAAPYAHWAEVLILGIPSFAGPAIAPGHMITFWLWIILRQMEAIDTHSG
;
A
#
# COMPACT_ATOMS: atom_id res chain seq x y z
N MET A 1 -16.29 -2.60 11.09
CA MET A 1 -14.97 -2.27 10.51
C MET A 1 -13.90 -2.71 11.48
N VAL A 2 -12.72 -3.08 10.99
CA VAL A 2 -11.60 -3.72 11.73
C VAL A 2 -11.05 -2.81 12.83
N GLY A 3 -11.81 -2.55 13.90
CA GLY A 3 -11.40 -1.67 15.01
C GLY A 3 -11.26 -0.17 14.70
N ILE A 4 -11.31 0.24 13.41
CA ILE A 4 -11.23 1.66 13.03
C ILE A 4 -12.43 2.42 13.59
N HIS A 5 -12.16 3.51 14.31
CA HIS A 5 -13.15 4.36 14.94
C HIS A 5 -13.11 5.80 14.41
N THR A 6 -14.23 6.51 14.53
CA THR A 6 -14.43 7.87 14.00
C THR A 6 -14.81 8.90 15.07
N GLY A 7 -14.83 8.48 16.34
CA GLY A 7 -15.26 9.30 17.47
C GLY A 7 -14.10 10.06 18.13
N LEU A 8 -14.46 11.01 18.99
CA LEU A 8 -13.50 11.72 19.84
C LEU A 8 -13.04 10.85 21.03
N PRO A 9 -11.85 11.12 21.61
CA PRO A 9 -10.89 12.16 21.23
C PRO A 9 -10.13 11.82 19.94
N LEU A 10 -9.56 12.84 19.29
CA LEU A 10 -8.64 12.64 18.16
C LEU A 10 -7.35 11.92 18.63
N PRO A 11 -6.68 11.16 17.74
CA PRO A 11 -5.46 10.45 18.10
C PRO A 11 -4.36 11.46 18.44
N SER A 12 -3.53 11.11 19.41
CA SER A 12 -2.34 11.92 19.69
C SER A 12 -1.31 11.77 18.57
N LEU A 13 -0.42 12.75 18.41
CA LEU A 13 0.67 12.65 17.42
C LEU A 13 1.55 11.41 17.64
N GLY A 14 1.78 11.01 18.90
CA GLY A 14 2.55 9.81 19.24
C GLY A 14 1.84 8.52 18.83
N GLU A 15 0.52 8.45 19.01
CA GLU A 15 -0.30 7.33 18.55
C GLU A 15 -0.28 7.23 17.02
N MET A 16 -0.48 8.35 16.33
CA MET A 16 -0.41 8.41 14.86
C MET A 16 0.96 7.96 14.35
N ALA A 17 2.05 8.45 14.95
CA ALA A 17 3.41 8.09 14.55
C ALA A 17 3.70 6.59 14.78
N ALA A 18 3.28 6.03 15.91
CA ALA A 18 3.46 4.61 16.20
C ALA A 18 2.66 3.72 15.23
N GLN A 19 1.40 4.08 14.95
CA GLN A 19 0.55 3.37 13.98
C GLN A 19 1.15 3.44 12.57
N LEU A 20 1.54 4.64 12.10
CA LEU A 20 2.16 4.79 10.79
C LEU A 20 3.46 4.00 10.67
N LEU A 21 4.31 3.98 11.70
CA LEU A 21 5.52 3.16 11.71
C LEU A 21 5.19 1.68 11.53
N VAL A 22 4.20 1.15 12.25
CA VAL A 22 3.75 -0.24 12.06
C VAL A 22 3.24 -0.46 10.65
N TYR A 23 2.44 0.47 10.10
CA TYR A 23 1.86 0.34 8.77
C TYR A 23 2.93 0.30 7.69
N PHE A 24 3.92 1.21 7.73
CA PHE A 24 5.04 1.21 6.80
C PHE A 24 5.84 -0.10 6.88
N LEU A 25 6.20 -0.55 8.08
CA LEU A 25 6.99 -1.78 8.22
C LEU A 25 6.27 -3.03 7.71
N VAL A 26 4.97 -3.14 7.98
CA VAL A 26 4.15 -4.27 7.52
C VAL A 26 3.92 -4.20 6.02
N GLU A 27 3.58 -3.01 5.50
CA GLU A 27 3.32 -2.82 4.07
C GLU A 27 4.57 -3.07 3.26
N ASP A 28 5.70 -2.45 3.59
CA ASP A 28 6.97 -2.61 2.85
C ASP A 28 7.40 -4.08 2.81
N TYR A 29 7.39 -4.76 3.96
CA TYR A 29 7.77 -6.17 4.02
C TYR A 29 6.87 -7.07 3.17
N LEU A 30 5.54 -6.94 3.31
CA LEU A 30 4.60 -7.79 2.58
C LEU A 30 4.57 -7.45 1.09
N ASN A 31 4.58 -6.15 0.76
CA ASN A 31 4.60 -5.66 -0.61
C ASN A 31 5.82 -6.20 -1.34
N TYR A 32 7.02 -6.06 -0.76
CA TYR A 32 8.26 -6.58 -1.34
C TYR A 32 8.16 -8.06 -1.71
N TRP A 33 7.74 -8.91 -0.76
CA TRP A 33 7.71 -10.36 -1.02
C TRP A 33 6.63 -10.75 -2.01
N ILE A 34 5.45 -10.17 -1.93
CA ILE A 34 4.35 -10.45 -2.86
C ILE A 34 4.71 -9.94 -4.27
N HIS A 35 5.24 -8.73 -4.37
CA HIS A 35 5.71 -8.14 -5.63
C HIS A 35 6.81 -8.99 -6.25
N ARG A 36 7.79 -9.46 -5.46
CA ARG A 36 8.82 -10.40 -5.91
C ARG A 36 8.25 -11.71 -6.42
N LEU A 37 7.20 -12.24 -5.79
CA LEU A 37 6.49 -13.44 -6.27
C LEU A 37 5.76 -13.18 -7.60
N LEU A 38 5.15 -12.01 -7.76
CA LEU A 38 4.52 -11.58 -9.01
C LEU A 38 5.52 -11.40 -10.15
N HIS A 39 6.80 -11.19 -9.85
CA HIS A 39 7.88 -11.20 -10.83
C HIS A 39 8.37 -12.61 -11.23
N GLY A 40 7.88 -13.68 -10.59
CA GLY A 40 8.13 -15.06 -11.04
C GLY A 40 7.47 -15.34 -12.40
N GLU A 41 7.98 -16.33 -13.16
CA GLU A 41 7.57 -16.62 -14.55
C GLU A 41 6.05 -16.59 -14.77
N TRP A 42 5.29 -17.37 -13.99
CA TRP A 42 3.83 -17.42 -14.11
C TRP A 42 3.15 -16.10 -13.69
N GLY A 43 3.57 -15.52 -12.55
CA GLY A 43 2.99 -14.29 -12.02
C GLY A 43 3.20 -13.12 -12.98
N TYR A 44 4.38 -13.06 -13.58
CA TYR A 44 4.76 -12.01 -14.49
C TYR A 44 3.94 -12.13 -15.77
N GLU A 45 3.99 -13.30 -16.43
CA GLU A 45 3.29 -13.49 -17.71
C GLU A 45 1.78 -13.29 -17.63
N LYS A 46 1.16 -13.68 -16.51
CA LYS A 46 -0.31 -13.67 -16.36
C LYS A 46 -0.86 -12.41 -15.71
N ILE A 47 -0.08 -11.74 -14.87
CA ILE A 47 -0.58 -10.64 -14.02
C ILE A 47 0.33 -9.43 -14.20
N HIS A 48 1.60 -9.55 -13.83
CA HIS A 48 2.46 -8.38 -13.61
C HIS A 48 3.00 -7.71 -14.88
N ARG A 49 2.97 -8.40 -16.02
CA ARG A 49 3.46 -7.87 -17.29
C ARG A 49 2.74 -6.59 -17.72
N ILE A 50 1.44 -6.45 -17.40
CA ILE A 50 0.67 -5.23 -17.74
C ILE A 50 1.24 -4.01 -17.01
N HIS A 51 1.61 -4.17 -15.75
CA HIS A 51 2.20 -3.10 -14.95
C HIS A 51 3.55 -2.60 -15.53
N HIS A 52 4.33 -3.52 -16.11
CA HIS A 52 5.60 -3.21 -16.79
C HIS A 52 5.47 -2.85 -18.27
N GLU A 53 4.27 -2.59 -18.78
CA GLU A 53 4.08 -2.18 -20.18
C GLU A 53 4.75 -0.83 -20.49
N TYR A 54 4.71 0.10 -19.53
CA TYR A 54 5.33 1.41 -19.64
C TYR A 54 6.69 1.42 -18.92
N THR A 55 7.77 1.44 -19.69
CA THR A 55 9.14 1.45 -19.14
C THR A 55 9.65 2.85 -18.79
N ALA A 56 8.96 3.90 -19.26
CA ALA A 56 9.30 5.28 -18.90
C ALA A 56 8.78 5.59 -17.49
N PRO A 57 9.53 6.35 -16.66
CA PRO A 57 9.08 6.74 -15.33
C PRO A 57 7.94 7.74 -15.44
N ILE A 58 6.71 7.23 -15.32
CA ILE A 58 5.48 8.01 -15.38
C ILE A 58 4.71 7.71 -14.10
N GLY A 59 4.71 8.63 -13.13
CA GLY A 59 3.99 8.45 -11.87
C GLY A 59 2.49 8.12 -12.03
N PHE A 60 1.85 8.64 -13.09
CA PHE A 60 0.46 8.31 -13.43
C PHE A 60 0.24 6.87 -13.91
N ALA A 61 1.30 6.17 -14.31
CA ALA A 61 1.25 4.75 -14.64
C ALA A 61 1.33 3.85 -13.38
N ALA A 62 1.63 4.39 -12.19
CA ALA A 62 1.67 3.61 -10.95
C ALA A 62 0.41 2.75 -10.69
N PRO A 63 -0.84 3.24 -10.89
CA PRO A 63 -2.03 2.41 -10.75
C PRO A 63 -2.38 1.59 -12.00
N TYR A 64 -1.64 1.73 -13.11
CA TYR A 64 -1.87 0.95 -14.33
C TYR A 64 -1.36 -0.48 -14.11
N ALA A 65 -2.28 -1.40 -13.85
CA ALA A 65 -1.96 -2.79 -13.56
C ALA A 65 -3.12 -3.71 -13.91
N HIS A 66 -2.85 -5.01 -13.95
CA HIS A 66 -3.90 -6.02 -14.05
C HIS A 66 -4.81 -5.96 -12.80
N TRP A 67 -6.13 -6.14 -12.96
CA TRP A 67 -7.09 -6.04 -11.83
C TRP A 67 -6.72 -6.97 -10.65
N ALA A 68 -6.20 -8.16 -10.95
CA ALA A 68 -5.76 -9.10 -9.90
C ALA A 68 -4.55 -8.57 -9.13
N GLU A 69 -3.63 -7.87 -9.80
CA GLU A 69 -2.49 -7.23 -9.14
C GLU A 69 -2.95 -6.15 -8.17
N VAL A 70 -3.89 -5.31 -8.59
CA VAL A 70 -4.48 -4.27 -7.73
C VAL A 70 -5.06 -4.87 -6.44
N LEU A 71 -5.74 -6.02 -6.54
CA LEU A 71 -6.26 -6.71 -5.35
C LEU A 71 -5.15 -7.36 -4.52
N ILE A 72 -4.20 -8.04 -5.15
CA ILE A 72 -3.11 -8.76 -4.47
C ILE A 72 -2.17 -7.78 -3.74
N LEU A 73 -1.70 -6.74 -4.42
CA LEU A 73 -0.83 -5.70 -3.85
C LEU A 73 -1.61 -4.68 -3.00
N GLY A 74 -2.94 -4.69 -3.07
CA GLY A 74 -3.79 -3.95 -2.12
C GLY A 74 -3.78 -4.56 -0.71
N ILE A 75 -3.62 -5.88 -0.57
CA ILE A 75 -3.66 -6.57 0.73
C ILE A 75 -2.63 -6.02 1.74
N PRO A 76 -1.33 -5.85 1.40
CA PRO A 76 -0.34 -5.21 2.27
C PRO A 76 -0.81 -3.88 2.89
N SER A 77 -1.41 -3.00 2.09
CA SER A 77 -1.88 -1.68 2.52
C SER A 77 -2.95 -1.72 3.62
N PHE A 78 -3.69 -2.83 3.75
CA PHE A 78 -4.70 -3.01 4.80
C PHE A 78 -4.22 -3.89 5.96
N ALA A 79 -3.11 -4.63 5.81
CA ALA A 79 -2.61 -5.53 6.84
C ALA A 79 -2.15 -4.79 8.11
N GLY A 80 -1.39 -3.69 7.95
CA GLY A 80 -0.98 -2.83 9.07
C GLY A 80 -2.17 -2.29 9.88
N PRO A 81 -3.14 -1.59 9.25
CA PRO A 81 -4.36 -1.14 9.92
C PRO A 81 -5.20 -2.26 10.55
N ALA A 82 -5.14 -3.49 10.02
CA ALA A 82 -5.82 -4.63 10.64
C ALA A 82 -5.11 -5.13 11.90
N ILE A 83 -3.78 -5.08 11.94
CA ILE A 83 -2.95 -5.47 13.09
C ILE A 83 -3.02 -4.42 14.21
N ALA A 84 -2.92 -3.14 13.86
CA ALA A 84 -2.90 -2.03 14.80
C ALA A 84 -4.00 -1.01 14.44
N PRO A 85 -5.28 -1.34 14.64
CA PRO A 85 -6.38 -0.45 14.26
C PRO A 85 -6.39 0.83 15.09
N GLY A 86 -6.80 1.93 14.46
CA GLY A 86 -6.73 3.26 15.06
C GLY A 86 -7.85 4.20 14.61
N HIS A 87 -7.64 5.49 14.82
CA HIS A 87 -8.61 6.51 14.40
C HIS A 87 -8.63 6.65 12.87
N MET A 88 -9.80 6.94 12.31
CA MET A 88 -10.03 7.12 10.87
C MET A 88 -9.10 8.17 10.23
N ILE A 89 -8.71 9.22 10.98
CA ILE A 89 -7.75 10.23 10.50
C ILE A 89 -6.37 9.62 10.24
N THR A 90 -5.85 8.78 11.15
CA THR A 90 -4.57 8.10 10.92
C THR A 90 -4.67 7.18 9.71
N PHE A 91 -5.80 6.49 9.56
CA PHE A 91 -6.04 5.62 8.40
C PHE A 91 -6.06 6.40 7.08
N TRP A 92 -6.75 7.54 7.00
CA TRP A 92 -6.73 8.37 5.78
C TRP A 92 -5.36 8.97 5.49
N LEU A 93 -4.65 9.42 6.52
CA LEU A 93 -3.27 9.89 6.38
C LEU A 93 -2.38 8.77 5.82
N TRP A 94 -2.52 7.56 6.34
CA TRP A 94 -1.83 6.38 5.82
C TRP A 94 -2.10 6.14 4.33
N ILE A 95 -3.38 6.15 3.91
CA ILE A 95 -3.74 5.96 2.49
C ILE A 95 -3.10 7.05 1.62
N ILE A 96 -3.10 8.32 2.05
CA ILE A 96 -2.47 9.41 1.29
C ILE A 96 -0.96 9.15 1.15
N LEU A 97 -0.27 8.82 2.24
CA LEU A 97 1.16 8.58 2.24
C LEU A 97 1.55 7.41 1.33
N ARG A 98 0.79 6.30 1.38
CA ARG A 98 1.01 5.17 0.46
C ARG A 98 0.83 5.57 -0.99
N GLN A 99 -0.25 6.27 -1.34
CA GLN A 99 -0.43 6.67 -2.73
C GLN A 99 0.67 7.62 -3.21
N MET A 100 1.16 8.52 -2.35
CA MET A 100 2.30 9.39 -2.68
C MET A 100 3.58 8.58 -2.94
N GLU A 101 3.92 7.65 -2.07
CA GLU A 101 5.08 6.76 -2.24
C GLU A 101 4.98 5.89 -3.51
N ALA A 102 3.78 5.36 -3.81
CA ALA A 102 3.56 4.60 -5.03
C ALA A 102 3.80 5.46 -6.29
N ILE A 103 3.41 6.74 -6.27
CA ILE A 103 3.67 7.66 -7.38
C ILE A 103 5.16 8.00 -7.46
N ASP A 104 5.80 8.27 -6.31
CA ASP A 104 7.22 8.65 -6.22
C ASP A 104 8.12 7.55 -6.80
N THR A 105 7.89 6.29 -6.42
CA THR A 105 8.63 5.12 -6.95
C THR A 105 8.54 4.94 -8.47
N HIS A 106 7.52 5.53 -9.12
CA HIS A 106 7.32 5.48 -10.57
C HIS A 106 7.77 6.77 -11.28
N SER A 107 8.33 7.74 -10.56
CA SER A 107 8.64 9.07 -11.10
C SER A 107 10.11 9.28 -11.52
N GLY A 108 10.96 8.27 -11.33
CA GLY A 108 12.34 8.23 -11.83
C GLY A 108 13.39 8.76 -10.87
#